data_AF-A0A7K8R5A7-F1
#
_entry.id   AF-A0A7K8R5A7-F1
#
_cell.length_a   1.000
_cell.length_b   1.000
_cell.length_c   1.000
_cell.angle_alpha   90.00
_cell.angle_beta   90.00
_cell.angle_gamma   90.00
#
_symmetry.space_group_name_H-M   'P 1'
#
loop_
_entity.id
_entity.type
_entity.pdbx_description
1 polymer ?
#
loop_
_entity_poly.entity_id
_entity_poly.type
_entity_poly.pdbx_seq_one_letter_code
_entity_poly.pdbx_strand_id
1 'polypeptide(L)'
;VQKLLGSINWVSSYLGLTTKQLAPLFALLKGDRELSSPHNFTVEAKQVLTEVKEAISKHWVCCVDLDVPVTFFVVLHDLHPTGILGQWNDEWEDPLHLE
;
A
#
# COMPACT_ATOMS: atom_id res chain seq x y z
N VAL A 1 -7.90 18.14 -2.96
CA VAL A 1 -8.52 16.82 -2.61
C VAL A 1 -8.45 15.82 -3.75
N GLN A 2 -8.88 16.14 -4.98
CA GLN A 2 -8.87 15.19 -6.12
C GLN A 2 -7.53 14.50 -6.38
N LYS A 3 -6.41 15.25 -6.42
CA LYS A 3 -5.06 14.66 -6.61
C LYS A 3 -4.73 13.62 -5.53
N LEU A 4 -4.97 13.95 -4.26
CA LEU A 4 -4.75 13.05 -3.13
C LEU A 4 -5.57 11.76 -3.27
N LEU A 5 -6.86 11.88 -3.61
CA LEU A 5 -7.73 10.72 -3.81
C LEU A 5 -7.35 9.88 -5.02
N GLY A 6 -6.83 10.50 -6.08
CA GLY A 6 -6.23 9.80 -7.22
C GLY A 6 -5.05 8.94 -6.79
N SER A 7 -4.11 9.51 -6.03
CA SER A 7 -2.96 8.77 -5.48
C SER A 7 -3.37 7.64 -4.56
N ILE A 8 -4.34 7.88 -3.65
CA ILE A 8 -4.85 6.86 -2.72
C ILE A 8 -5.55 5.73 -3.49
N ASN A 9 -6.34 6.06 -4.52
CA ASN A 9 -7.00 5.05 -5.34
C ASN A 9 -6.02 4.20 -6.16
N TRP A 10 -4.89 4.77 -6.57
CA TRP A 10 -3.84 4.02 -7.25
C TRP A 10 -3.14 3.03 -6.30
N VAL A 11 -2.79 3.47 -5.10
CA VAL A 11 -2.04 2.64 -4.14
C VAL A 11 -2.91 1.64 -3.37
N SER A 12 -4.23 1.85 -3.29
CA SER A 12 -5.14 1.01 -2.48
C SER A 12 -5.06 -0.49 -2.79
N SER A 13 -4.91 -0.83 -4.08
CA SER A 13 -4.78 -2.22 -4.55
C SER A 13 -3.55 -2.93 -3.97
N TYR A 14 -2.49 -2.18 -3.66
CA TYR A 14 -1.26 -2.70 -3.09
C TYR A 14 -1.29 -2.79 -1.56
N LEU A 15 -2.13 -1.98 -0.91
CA LEU A 15 -2.22 -1.87 0.55
C LEU A 15 -3.28 -2.81 1.16
N GLY A 16 -3.99 -3.59 0.35
CA GLY A 16 -5.09 -4.43 0.82
C GLY A 16 -6.31 -3.66 1.33
N LEU A 17 -6.44 -2.36 0.99
CA LEU A 17 -7.53 -1.51 1.45
C LEU A 17 -8.77 -1.67 0.56
N THR A 18 -9.92 -1.94 1.17
CA THR A 18 -11.17 -2.12 0.42
C THR A 18 -11.80 -0.79 0.01
N THR A 19 -12.55 -0.79 -1.08
CA THR A 19 -13.34 0.38 -1.50
C THR A 19 -14.33 0.85 -0.43
N LYS A 20 -14.81 -0.07 0.43
CA LYS A 20 -15.70 0.25 1.55
C LYS A 20 -14.97 1.09 2.62
N GLN A 21 -13.73 0.72 2.96
CA GLN A 21 -12.91 1.49 3.91
C GLN A 21 -12.60 2.88 3.36
N LEU A 22 -12.37 3.01 2.05
CA LEU A 22 -12.09 4.30 1.40
C LEU A 22 -13.34 5.14 1.09
N ALA A 23 -14.56 4.62 1.32
CA ALA A 23 -15.80 5.31 0.97
C ALA A 23 -15.94 6.73 1.58
N PRO A 24 -15.55 6.98 2.85
CA PRO A 24 -15.60 8.33 3.42
C PRO A 24 -14.72 9.33 2.68
N LEU A 25 -13.61 8.88 2.08
CA LEU A 25 -12.73 9.71 1.27
C LEU A 25 -13.35 10.06 -0.08
N PHE A 26 -13.99 9.09 -0.74
CA PHE A 26 -14.68 9.34 -2.01
C PHE A 26 -15.93 10.22 -1.86
N ALA A 27 -16.55 10.25 -0.68
CA ALA A 27 -17.65 11.17 -0.40
C ALA A 27 -17.24 12.64 -0.54
N LEU A 28 -15.96 12.98 -0.32
CA LEU A 28 -15.41 14.33 -0.51
C LEU A 28 -15.43 14.79 -1.98
N LEU A 29 -15.53 13.86 -2.94
CA LEU A 29 -15.64 14.17 -4.38
C LEU A 29 -17.07 14.50 -4.81
N LYS A 30 -18.07 14.19 -3.99
CA LYS A 30 -19.49 14.39 -4.33
C LYS A 30 -19.97 15.83 -4.06
N GLY A 31 -19.07 16.72 -3.61
CA GLY A 31 -19.34 18.12 -3.34
C GLY A 31 -19.23 19.03 -4.57
N ASP A 32 -18.95 20.30 -4.32
CA ASP A 32 -18.82 21.33 -5.35
C ASP A 32 -17.74 20.99 -6.39
N ARG A 33 -18.02 21.29 -7.66
CA ARG A 33 -17.09 21.04 -8.79
C ARG A 33 -15.96 22.05 -8.83
N GLU A 34 -16.09 23.17 -8.14
CA GLU A 34 -15.05 24.20 -8.06
C GLU A 34 -13.85 23.73 -7.23
N LEU A 35 -12.69 23.69 -7.88
CA LEU A 35 -11.41 23.26 -7.28
C LEU A 35 -10.94 24.14 -6.10
N SER A 36 -11.42 25.38 -6.05
CA SER A 36 -11.11 26.37 -5.01
C SER A 36 -12.02 26.30 -3.78
N SER A 37 -13.08 25.48 -3.83
CA SER A 37 -14.01 25.38 -2.70
C SER A 37 -13.34 24.74 -1.48
N PRO A 38 -13.47 25.33 -0.27
CA PRO A 38 -12.90 24.76 0.93
C PRO A 38 -13.62 23.46 1.29
N HIS A 39 -12.99 22.32 1.00
CA HIS A 39 -13.46 21.02 1.46
C HIS A 39 -12.91 20.70 2.84
N ASN A 40 -13.78 20.70 3.84
CA ASN A 40 -13.44 20.21 5.17
C ASN A 40 -13.52 18.68 5.18
N PHE A 41 -12.44 18.04 5.65
CA PHE A 41 -12.44 16.60 5.90
C PHE A 41 -13.33 16.30 7.11
N THR A 42 -14.29 15.38 6.95
CA THR A 42 -15.07 14.85 8.06
C THR A 42 -14.16 14.04 9.00
N VAL A 43 -14.66 13.73 10.20
CA VAL A 43 -13.90 12.93 11.19
C VAL A 43 -13.58 11.55 10.62
N GLU A 44 -14.53 10.95 9.91
CA GLU A 44 -14.38 9.62 9.28
C GLU A 44 -13.33 9.67 8.18
N ALA A 45 -13.33 10.71 7.34
CA ALA A 45 -12.33 10.88 6.29
C ALA A 45 -10.91 11.04 6.86
N LYS A 46 -10.76 11.73 7.99
CA LYS A 46 -9.47 11.85 8.69
C LYS A 46 -9.00 10.50 9.25
N GLN A 47 -9.92 9.72 9.82
CA GLN A 47 -9.61 8.38 10.33
C GLN A 47 -9.12 7.45 9.21
N VAL A 48 -9.81 7.43 8.07
CA VAL A 48 -9.39 6.63 6.91
C VAL A 48 -8.02 7.08 6.37
N LEU A 49 -7.72 8.39 6.39
CA LEU A 49 -6.37 8.86 6.03
C LEU A 49 -5.29 8.34 6.97
N THR A 50 -5.58 8.21 8.26
CA THR A 50 -4.66 7.60 9.23
C THR A 50 -4.45 6.12 8.91
N GLU A 51 -5.52 5.37 8.62
CA GLU A 51 -5.42 3.96 8.22
C GLU A 51 -4.59 3.77 6.93
N VAL A 52 -4.81 4.64 5.94
CA VAL A 52 -4.01 4.65 4.70
C VAL A 52 -2.54 4.92 5.01
N LYS A 53 -2.25 5.90 5.87
CA LYS A 53 -0.87 6.22 6.26
C LYS A 53 -0.20 5.03 6.96
N GLU A 54 -0.89 4.40 7.91
CA GLU A 54 -0.37 3.21 8.60
C GLU A 54 -0.16 2.04 7.64
N ALA A 55 -1.08 1.83 6.70
CA ALA A 55 -0.94 0.79 5.69
C ALA A 55 0.29 1.04 4.82
N ILE A 56 0.52 2.29 4.37
CA ILE A 56 1.72 2.65 3.61
C ILE A 56 2.99 2.41 4.46
N SER A 57 3.00 2.79 5.73
CA SER A 57 4.17 2.58 6.59
C SER A 57 4.48 1.10 6.86
N LYS A 58 3.48 0.22 6.80
CA LYS A 58 3.64 -1.23 6.99
C LYS A 58 3.96 -1.98 5.70
N HIS A 59 3.68 -1.40 4.54
CA HIS A 59 3.94 -2.03 3.26
C HIS A 59 5.26 -1.54 2.69
N TRP A 60 6.15 -2.49 2.44
CA TRP A 60 7.37 -2.23 1.70
C TRP A 60 7.21 -2.72 0.25
N VAL A 61 7.72 -1.96 -0.70
CA VAL A 61 7.76 -2.35 -2.11
C VAL A 61 9.20 -2.24 -2.57
N CYS A 62 9.84 -3.38 -2.80
CA CYS A 62 11.14 -3.43 -3.50
C CYS A 62 10.91 -3.47 -5.00
N CYS A 63 11.67 -2.68 -5.75
CA CYS A 63 11.85 -2.91 -7.17
C CYS A 63 12.81 -4.10 -7.38
N VAL A 64 12.64 -4.81 -8.50
CA VAL A 64 13.62 -5.82 -8.93
C VAL A 64 14.92 -5.10 -9.29
N ASP A 65 16.03 -5.53 -8.69
CA ASP A 65 17.37 -5.06 -9.03
C ASP A 65 17.92 -5.93 -10.16
N LEU A 66 18.28 -5.34 -11.30
CA LEU A 66 18.73 -6.12 -12.46
C LEU A 66 20.19 -6.60 -12.33
N ASP A 67 20.96 -6.01 -11.42
CA ASP A 67 22.36 -6.37 -11.17
C ASP A 67 22.47 -7.49 -10.11
N VAL A 68 21.38 -7.80 -9.41
CA VAL A 68 21.30 -8.86 -8.40
C VAL A 68 20.58 -10.09 -8.96
N PRO A 69 21.15 -11.31 -8.86
CA PRO A 69 20.48 -12.51 -9.34
C PRO A 69 19.19 -12.81 -8.57
N VAL A 70 18.13 -13.16 -9.30
CA VAL A 70 16.88 -13.67 -8.70
C VAL A 70 17.09 -15.11 -8.28
N THR A 71 16.84 -15.41 -7.01
CA THR A 71 16.93 -16.75 -6.44
C THR A 71 15.53 -17.33 -6.26
N PHE A 72 15.36 -18.59 -6.64
CA PHE A 72 14.14 -19.35 -6.38
C PHE A 72 14.36 -20.28 -5.19
N PHE A 73 13.65 -20.01 -4.10
CA PHE A 73 13.67 -20.81 -2.89
C PHE A 73 12.47 -21.76 -2.90
N VAL A 74 12.72 -23.03 -2.58
CA VAL A 74 11.66 -24.02 -2.39
C VAL A 74 11.55 -24.31 -0.91
N VAL A 75 10.48 -23.84 -0.29
CA VAL A 75 10.14 -24.13 1.09
C VAL A 75 9.20 -25.33 1.10
N LEU A 76 9.67 -26.45 1.64
CA LEU A 76 8.86 -27.64 1.82
C LEU A 76 8.14 -27.55 3.16
N HIS A 77 6.84 -27.26 3.16
CA HIS A 77 6.00 -27.33 4.35
C HIS A 77 5.00 -28.49 4.20
N ASP A 78 5.00 -29.41 5.16
CA ASP A 78 4.16 -30.61 5.32
C ASP A 78 3.69 -31.32 4.04
N LEU A 79 2.75 -30.73 3.28
CA LEU A 79 2.10 -31.33 2.11
C LEU A 79 2.17 -30.47 0.83
N HIS A 80 2.63 -29.22 0.91
CA HIS A 80 2.64 -28.29 -0.21
C HIS A 80 3.99 -27.58 -0.32
N PRO A 81 4.77 -27.83 -1.38
CA PRO A 81 5.96 -27.04 -1.65
C PRO A 81 5.54 -25.61 -2.02
N THR A 82 6.07 -24.62 -1.31
CA THR A 82 5.91 -23.20 -1.63
C THR A 82 7.18 -22.70 -2.30
N GLY A 83 7.03 -22.22 -3.53
CA GLY A 83 8.11 -21.53 -4.25
C GLY A 83 8.10 -20.04 -3.91
N ILE A 84 9.25 -19.50 -3.53
CA ILE A 84 9.46 -18.08 -3.25
C ILE A 84 10.53 -17.57 -4.22
N LEU A 85 10.21 -16.50 -4.96
CA LEU A 85 11.20 -15.75 -5.73
C LEU A 85 11.67 -14.58 -4.89
N GLY A 86 12.97 -14.44 -4.71
CA GLY A 86 13.56 -13.36 -3.93
C GLY A 86 14.89 -12.89 -4.50
N GLN A 87 15.22 -11.64 -4.21
CA GLN A 87 16.56 -11.09 -4.38
C GLN A 87 17.09 -10.74 -3.00
N TRP A 88 18.37 -11.02 -2.78
CA TRP A 88 19.06 -10.71 -1.54
C TRP A 88 20.27 -9.86 -1.85
N ASN A 89 20.39 -8.72 -1.17
CA ASN A 89 21.55 -7.86 -1.20
C ASN A 89 21.93 -7.56 0.25
N ASP A 90 23.20 -7.78 0.61
CA ASP A 90 23.72 -7.57 1.97
C ASP A 90 23.70 -6.08 2.39
N GLU A 91 23.47 -5.17 1.44
CA GLU A 91 23.28 -3.74 1.71
C GLU A 91 21.83 -3.38 2.09
N TRP A 92 20.87 -4.31 1.95
CA TRP A 92 19.45 -4.05 2.26
C TRP A 92 19.13 -4.47 3.69
N GLU A 93 18.29 -3.69 4.38
CA GLU A 93 17.66 -4.16 5.62
C GLU A 93 16.73 -5.33 5.28
N ASP A 94 16.93 -6.47 5.97
CA ASP A 94 16.10 -7.65 5.76
C ASP A 94 14.64 -7.37 6.15
N PRO A 95 13.69 -7.36 5.19
CA PRO A 95 12.28 -7.11 5.49
C PRO A 95 11.62 -8.25 6.27
N LEU A 96 12.27 -9.42 6.39
CA LEU A 96 11.83 -10.55 7.21
C LEU A 96 12.54 -10.62 8.57
N HIS A 97 13.32 -9.60 8.93
CA HIS A 97 13.89 -9.48 10.26
C HIS A 97 12.76 -9.23 11.28
N LEU A 98 12.19 -10.30 11.79
CA LEU A 98 11.24 -10.29 12.89
C LEU A 98 12.05 -10.19 14.19
N GLU A 99 12.13 -8.98 14.77
CA GLU A 99 12.52 -8.81 16.19
C GLU A 99 11.41 -9.28 17.14
#